data_AF-A0A1Y4QTT0-F1
#
_entry.id   AF-A0A1Y4QTT0-F1
#
_cell.length_a   1.000
_cell.length_b   1.000
_cell.length_c   1.000
_cell.angle_alpha   90.00
_cell.angle_beta   90.00
_cell.angle_gamma   90.00
#
_symmetry.space_group_name_H-M   'P 1'
#
loop_
_entity.id
_entity.type
_entity.pdbx_description
1 polymer ?
#
loop_
_entity_poly.entity_id
_entity_poly.type
_entity_poly.pdbx_seq_one_letter_code
_entity_poly.pdbx_strand_id
1 'polypeptide(L)'
;MSGAVSLELNVYFEEPFWVGMFYLSIDNKTKICRIVFKTEPTDSEVYQLILTKYHKLKYSNGYKNKEKDKPKNYKRYQRLIKKQSSKLETGTKSMQILKQEYLINKELKKKEKRINRQKKQERLYQLKKQKRKAKHRGH
;
A
#
# COMPACT_ATOMS: atom_id res chain seq x y z
N MET A 1 4.75 -16.71 -22.18
CA MET A 1 5.43 -15.46 -21.79
C MET A 1 5.84 -15.59 -20.32
N SER A 2 7.00 -16.18 -20.06
CA SER A 2 7.51 -16.33 -18.69
C SER A 2 8.36 -15.10 -18.36
N GLY A 3 7.69 -14.03 -17.89
CA GLY A 3 8.38 -12.90 -17.30
C GLY A 3 9.04 -13.33 -16.00
N ALA A 4 10.26 -12.87 -15.72
CA ALA A 4 10.88 -13.12 -14.43
C ALA A 4 10.02 -12.46 -13.34
N VAL A 5 9.57 -13.26 -12.38
CA VAL A 5 8.85 -12.79 -11.20
C VAL A 5 9.76 -12.99 -10.01
N SER A 6 10.05 -11.91 -9.28
CA SER A 6 10.82 -11.98 -8.04
C SER A 6 10.06 -11.32 -6.89
N LEU A 7 10.10 -11.98 -5.74
CA LEU A 7 9.53 -11.48 -4.49
C LEU A 7 10.66 -11.30 -3.47
N GLU A 8 10.72 -10.12 -2.86
CA GLU A 8 11.69 -9.78 -1.81
C GLU A 8 10.96 -9.15 -0.63
N LEU A 9 11.32 -9.54 0.59
CA LEU A 9 10.77 -8.99 1.82
C LEU A 9 11.92 -8.40 2.64
N ASN A 10 11.84 -7.11 2.91
CA ASN A 10 12.77 -6.42 3.79
C ASN A 10 12.07 -6.14 5.12
N VAL A 11 12.58 -6.70 6.20
CA VAL A 11 12.11 -6.45 7.57
C VAL A 11 13.08 -5.50 8.25
N TYR A 12 12.58 -4.41 8.82
CA TYR A 12 13.38 -3.42 9.51
C TYR A 12 12.59 -2.78 10.66
N PHE A 13 13.31 -2.19 11.61
CA PHE A 13 12.71 -1.49 12.73
C PHE A 13 12.48 -0.02 12.37
N GLU A 14 11.25 0.46 12.60
CA GLU A 14 10.85 1.85 12.44
C GLU A 14 10.06 2.24 13.69
N GLU A 15 10.71 2.96 14.61
CA GLU A 15 10.17 3.19 15.96
C GLU A 15 8.70 3.67 15.93
N PRO A 16 7.80 3.04 16.72
CA PRO A 16 8.02 1.99 17.73
C PRO A 16 7.80 0.56 17.22
N PHE A 17 7.73 0.33 15.90
CA PHE A 17 7.26 -0.93 15.33
C PHE A 17 8.25 -1.59 14.38
N TRP A 18 8.18 -2.91 14.30
CA TRP A 18 8.78 -3.64 13.19
C TRP A 18 7.91 -3.58 11.95
N VAL A 19 8.54 -3.33 10.81
CA VAL A 19 7.90 -3.11 9.51
C VAL A 19 8.48 -4.07 8.48
N GLY A 20 7.58 -4.72 7.73
CA GLY A 20 7.91 -5.51 6.55
C GLY A 20 7.57 -4.75 5.28
N MET A 21 8.50 -4.70 4.33
CA MET A 21 8.31 -4.15 3.01
C MET A 21 8.46 -5.25 1.96
N PHE A 22 7.35 -5.59 1.30
CA PHE A 22 7.34 -6.50 0.17
C PHE A 22 7.64 -5.76 -1.12
N TYR A 23 8.48 -6.35 -1.96
CA TYR A 23 8.80 -5.94 -3.30
C TYR A 23 8.45 -7.06 -4.27
N LEU A 24 7.47 -6.83 -5.12
CA LEU A 24 7.08 -7.75 -6.18
C LEU A 24 7.53 -7.15 -7.51
N SER A 25 8.57 -7.72 -8.10
CA SER A 25 9.02 -7.35 -9.44
C SER A 25 8.43 -8.30 -10.46
N ILE A 26 7.79 -7.73 -11.48
CA ILE A 26 7.25 -8.43 -12.63
C ILE A 26 7.77 -7.68 -13.85
N ASP A 27 8.66 -8.31 -14.60
CA ASP A 27 9.40 -7.71 -15.70
C ASP A 27 10.12 -6.41 -15.26
N ASN A 28 9.73 -5.27 -15.82
CA ASN A 28 10.31 -3.95 -15.55
C ASN A 28 9.52 -3.12 -14.53
N LYS A 29 8.52 -3.72 -13.85
CA LYS A 29 7.67 -3.02 -12.88
C LYS A 29 7.82 -3.65 -11.51
N THR A 30 8.13 -2.80 -10.52
CA THR A 30 8.12 -3.21 -9.11
C THR A 30 6.88 -2.65 -8.44
N LYS A 31 6.16 -3.51 -7.73
CA LYS A 31 5.06 -3.17 -6.83
C LYS A 31 5.53 -3.33 -5.38
N ILE A 32 5.01 -2.51 -4.48
CA ILE A 32 5.45 -2.49 -3.08
C ILE A 32 4.25 -2.70 -2.16
N CYS A 33 4.42 -3.41 -1.05
CA CYS A 33 3.43 -3.47 0.02
C CYS A 33 4.11 -3.29 1.38
N ARG A 34 3.55 -2.42 2.24
CA ARG A 34 4.02 -2.20 3.61
C ARG A 34 3.12 -2.94 4.60
N ILE A 35 3.73 -3.68 5.53
CA ILE A 35 3.09 -4.37 6.64
C ILE A 35 3.75 -3.95 7.95
N VAL A 36 2.96 -3.84 9.02
CA VAL A 36 3.46 -3.55 10.36
C VAL A 36 3.28 -4.80 11.22
N PHE A 37 4.37 -5.33 11.78
CA PHE A 37 4.39 -6.50 12.66
C PHE A 37 4.21 -6.14 14.14
N LYS A 38 4.46 -4.87 14.51
CA LYS A 38 4.52 -4.34 15.88
C LYS A 38 5.75 -4.79 16.65
N THR A 39 5.90 -6.09 16.91
CA THR A 39 7.08 -6.70 17.54
C THR A 39 7.99 -7.32 16.50
N GLU A 40 9.22 -7.67 16.91
CA GLU A 40 10.17 -8.34 16.02
C GLU A 40 9.57 -9.67 15.57
N PRO A 41 9.32 -9.86 14.26
CA PRO A 41 8.68 -11.07 13.79
C PRO A 41 9.70 -12.20 13.75
N THR A 42 9.31 -13.36 14.26
CA THR A 42 10.09 -14.59 14.10
C THR A 42 9.96 -15.11 12.66
N ASP A 43 10.95 -15.89 12.20
CA ASP A 43 10.94 -16.49 10.87
C ASP A 43 9.67 -17.31 10.59
N SER A 44 9.17 -18.03 11.61
CA SER A 44 7.92 -18.80 11.54
C SER A 44 6.71 -17.91 11.33
N GLU A 45 6.62 -16.78 12.04
CA GLU A 45 5.53 -15.81 11.88
C GLU A 45 5.54 -15.16 10.50
N VAL A 46 6.74 -14.81 10.00
CA VAL A 46 6.89 -14.28 8.63
C VAL A 46 6.43 -15.33 7.61
N TYR A 47 6.87 -16.57 7.76
CA TYR A 47 6.49 -17.67 6.87
C TYR A 47 4.98 -17.91 6.86
N GLN A 48 4.35 -18.00 8.03
CA GLN A 48 2.90 -18.14 8.17
C GLN A 48 2.14 -16.95 7.58
N LEU A 49 2.65 -15.73 7.76
CA LEU A 49 2.06 -14.54 7.16
C LEU A 49 2.08 -14.63 5.63
N ILE A 50 3.20 -15.08 5.05
CA ILE A 50 3.30 -15.26 3.59
C ILE A 50 2.29 -16.31 3.13
N LEU A 51 2.23 -17.49 3.75
CA LEU A 51 1.30 -18.54 3.34
C LEU A 51 -0.17 -18.13 3.42
N THR A 52 -0.56 -17.42 4.49
CA THR A 52 -1.98 -17.18 4.79
C THR A 52 -2.49 -15.83 4.27
N LYS A 53 -1.64 -14.81 4.21
CA LYS A 53 -2.04 -13.42 3.97
C LYS A 53 -1.48 -12.82 2.69
N TYR A 54 -0.53 -13.47 2.01
CA TYR A 54 0.09 -12.92 0.80
C TYR A 54 -0.93 -12.51 -0.28
N HIS A 55 -1.93 -13.36 -0.53
CA HIS A 55 -2.99 -13.08 -1.51
C HIS A 55 -3.88 -11.87 -1.17
N LYS A 56 -3.89 -11.45 0.10
CA LYS A 56 -4.68 -10.30 0.58
C LYS A 56 -3.87 -9.00 0.63
N LEU A 57 -2.57 -9.06 0.33
CA LEU A 57 -1.70 -7.89 0.38
C LEU A 57 -2.09 -6.88 -0.71
N LYS A 58 -2.27 -5.63 -0.29
CA LYS A 58 -2.58 -4.53 -1.20
C LYS A 58 -1.27 -3.90 -1.64
N TYR A 59 -0.91 -4.18 -2.87
CA TYR A 59 0.26 -3.61 -3.51
C TYR A 59 -0.02 -2.20 -4.02
N SER A 60 1.02 -1.36 -3.97
CA SER A 60 1.07 -0.04 -4.59
C SER A 60 0.91 -0.15 -6.10
N ASN A 61 0.65 0.99 -6.72
CA ASN A 61 0.77 1.11 -8.16
C ASN A 61 2.23 0.80 -8.55
N GLY A 62 2.40 -0.03 -9.57
CA GLY A 62 3.73 -0.47 -9.99
C GLY A 62 4.52 0.69 -10.59
N TYR A 63 5.79 0.83 -10.21
CA TYR A 63 6.69 1.82 -10.80
C TYR A 63 7.76 1.14 -11.65
N LYS A 64 8.24 1.83 -12.68
CA LYS A 64 9.37 1.33 -13.48
C LYS A 64 10.61 1.26 -12.60
N ASN A 65 11.15 0.07 -12.50
CA ASN A 65 12.42 -0.19 -11.85
C ASN A 65 13.23 -1.08 -12.77
N LYS A 66 14.50 -0.71 -12.99
CA LYS A 66 15.41 -1.59 -13.71
C LYS A 66 15.79 -2.68 -12.73
N GLU A 67 15.47 -3.94 -13.05
CA GLU A 67 16.04 -5.06 -12.32
C GLU A 67 17.57 -4.92 -12.36
N LYS A 68 18.18 -5.03 -11.19
CA LYS A 68 19.64 -5.03 -11.07
C LYS A 68 20.06 -6.47 -10.85
N ASP A 69 20.97 -6.95 -11.66
CA ASP A 69 21.56 -8.26 -11.46
C ASP A 69 22.18 -8.35 -10.07
N LYS A 70 21.79 -9.40 -9.33
CA LYS A 70 22.39 -9.70 -8.04
C LYS A 70 23.82 -10.21 -8.31
N PRO A 71 24.85 -9.62 -7.67
CA PRO A 71 26.21 -10.09 -7.87
C PRO A 71 26.35 -11.53 -7.35
N LYS A 72 26.96 -12.40 -8.16
CA LYS A 72 27.22 -13.81 -7.77
C LYS A 72 28.15 -13.96 -6.56
N ASN A 73 29.02 -12.98 -6.30
CA ASN A 73 29.96 -13.02 -5.17
C ASN A 73 29.27 -12.65 -3.86
N TYR A 74 29.27 -13.59 -2.92
CA TYR A 74 28.65 -13.45 -1.60
C TYR A 74 29.14 -12.22 -0.80
N LYS A 75 30.45 -11.93 -0.77
CA LYS A 75 30.99 -10.76 -0.05
C LYS A 75 30.50 -9.46 -0.67
N ARG A 76 30.41 -9.40 -2.00
CA ARG A 76 29.87 -8.22 -2.70
C ARG A 76 28.38 -8.05 -2.43
N TYR A 77 27.63 -9.16 -2.39
CA TYR A 77 26.21 -9.17 -2.07
C TYR A 77 25.94 -8.68 -0.64
N GLN A 78 26.66 -9.21 0.36
CA GLN A 78 26.56 -8.75 1.75
C GLN A 78 26.85 -7.25 1.92
N ARG A 79 27.88 -6.73 1.25
CA ARG A 79 28.20 -5.29 1.28
C ARG A 79 27.08 -4.43 0.69
N LEU A 80 26.42 -4.90 -0.36
CA LEU A 80 25.27 -4.20 -0.95
C LEU A 80 24.07 -4.20 0.00
N ILE A 81 23.76 -5.33 0.64
CA ILE A 81 22.70 -5.42 1.66
C ILE A 81 22.98 -4.42 2.78
N LYS A 82 24.19 -4.44 3.35
CA LYS A 82 24.57 -3.52 4.43
C LYS A 82 24.44 -2.05 4.03
N LYS A 83 24.84 -1.70 2.79
CA LYS A 83 24.70 -0.34 2.24
C LYS A 83 23.26 0.07 1.99
N GLN A 84 22.39 -0.87 1.64
CA GLN A 84 20.95 -0.63 1.51
C GLN A 84 20.32 -0.41 2.88
N SER A 85 20.65 -1.25 3.87
CA SER A 85 20.16 -1.13 5.24
C SER A 85 20.52 0.22 5.86
N SER A 86 21.76 0.70 5.70
CA SER A 86 22.16 2.02 6.19
C SER A 86 21.45 3.19 5.49
N LYS A 87 20.90 2.98 4.29
CA LYS A 87 20.17 4.01 3.54
C LYS A 87 18.67 4.00 3.84
N LEU A 88 18.16 2.98 4.55
CA LEU A 88 16.74 2.91 4.94
C LEU A 88 16.31 4.11 5.79
N GLU A 89 17.23 4.69 6.58
CA GLU A 89 16.99 5.92 7.35
C GLU A 89 16.66 7.14 6.47
N THR A 90 17.17 7.16 5.23
CA THR A 90 16.97 8.26 4.28
C THR A 90 15.97 7.86 3.18
N GLY A 91 14.70 7.67 3.57
CA GLY A 91 13.53 7.79 2.68
C GLY A 91 13.68 7.15 1.31
N THR A 92 13.85 5.82 1.28
CA THR A 92 13.95 5.01 0.06
C THR A 92 12.86 5.40 -0.96
N LYS A 93 13.17 5.39 -2.27
CA LYS A 93 12.22 5.70 -3.38
C LYS A 93 10.85 5.03 -3.20
N SER A 94 10.87 3.81 -2.69
CA SER A 94 9.69 3.00 -2.34
C SER A 94 8.82 3.61 -1.23
N MET A 95 9.43 4.12 -0.16
CA MET A 95 8.73 4.81 0.92
C MET A 95 8.12 6.13 0.43
N GLN A 96 8.82 6.85 -0.46
CA GLN A 96 8.29 8.07 -1.08
C GLN A 96 7.04 7.78 -1.92
N ILE A 97 7.06 6.71 -2.73
CA ILE A 97 5.91 6.28 -3.53
C ILE A 97 4.70 5.95 -2.64
N LEU A 98 4.90 5.15 -1.60
CA LEU A 98 3.82 4.82 -0.65
C LEU A 98 3.25 6.06 0.03
N LYS A 99 4.12 7.01 0.41
CA LYS A 99 3.69 8.28 1.00
C LYS A 99 2.86 9.09 0.00
N GLN A 100 3.27 9.17 -1.26
CA GLN A 100 2.51 9.86 -2.31
C GLN A 100 1.15 9.22 -2.54
N GLU A 101 1.08 7.89 -2.66
CA GLU A 101 -0.19 7.17 -2.83
C GLU A 101 -1.13 7.36 -1.64
N TYR A 102 -0.59 7.34 -0.42
CA TYR A 102 -1.36 7.62 0.78
C TYR A 102 -1.99 9.01 0.75
N LEU A 103 -1.22 10.04 0.35
CA LEU A 103 -1.71 11.42 0.25
C LEU A 103 -2.82 11.56 -0.80
N ILE A 104 -2.63 10.97 -1.98
CA ILE A 104 -3.65 10.94 -3.05
C ILE A 104 -4.93 10.27 -2.54
N ASN A 105 -4.83 9.09 -1.94
CA ASN A 105 -5.97 8.36 -1.40
C ASN A 105 -6.69 9.11 -0.29
N LYS A 106 -5.95 9.83 0.56
CA LYS A 106 -6.52 10.69 1.61
C LYS A 106 -7.35 11.81 1.01
N GLU A 107 -6.90 12.41 -0.08
CA GLU A 107 -7.62 13.47 -0.77
C GLU A 107 -8.88 12.94 -1.47
N LEU A 108 -8.77 11.80 -2.18
CA LEU A 108 -9.90 11.14 -2.84
C LEU A 108 -11.01 10.80 -1.84
N LYS A 109 -10.66 10.21 -0.69
CA LYS A 109 -11.63 9.91 0.38
C LYS A 109 -12.34 11.16 0.91
N LYS A 110 -11.64 12.29 1.02
CA LYS A 110 -12.26 13.57 1.43
C LYS A 110 -13.27 14.04 0.37
N LYS A 111 -12.90 13.97 -0.91
CA LYS A 111 -13.78 14.33 -2.04
C LYS A 111 -15.03 13.45 -2.07
N GLU A 112 -14.87 12.13 -1.98
CA GLU A 112 -15.98 11.18 -1.93
C GLU A 112 -16.92 11.44 -0.74
N LYS A 113 -16.36 11.68 0.46
CA LYS A 113 -17.17 12.01 1.65
C LYS A 113 -17.99 13.28 1.45
N ARG A 114 -17.43 14.31 0.79
CA ARG A 114 -18.15 15.54 0.46
C ARG A 114 -19.29 15.27 -0.52
N ILE A 115 -19.02 14.55 -1.60
CA ILE A 115 -20.02 14.18 -2.62
C ILE A 115 -21.16 13.38 -1.99
N ASN A 116 -20.85 12.37 -1.18
CA ASN A 116 -21.86 11.54 -0.52
C ASN A 116 -22.71 12.35 0.46
N ARG A 117 -22.13 13.31 1.16
CA ARG A 117 -22.87 14.23 2.05
C ARG A 117 -23.82 15.14 1.25
N GLN A 118 -23.41 15.63 0.09
CA GLN A 118 -24.26 16.46 -0.79
C GLN A 118 -25.42 15.63 -1.36
N LYS A 119 -25.13 14.46 -1.94
CA LYS A 119 -26.15 13.52 -2.45
C LYS A 119 -27.18 13.13 -1.37
N LYS A 120 -26.74 12.90 -0.14
CA LYS A 120 -27.64 12.59 0.98
C LYS A 120 -28.56 13.79 1.32
N GLN A 121 -28.02 15.01 1.33
CA GLN A 121 -28.82 16.22 1.58
C GLN A 121 -29.84 16.47 0.47
N GLU A 122 -29.44 16.35 -0.79
CA GLU A 122 -30.35 16.49 -1.93
C GLU A 122 -31.47 15.45 -1.88
N ARG A 123 -31.15 14.19 -1.58
CA ARG A 123 -32.16 13.13 -1.42
C ARG A 123 -33.16 13.46 -0.31
N LEU A 124 -32.69 13.91 0.84
CA LEU A 124 -33.56 14.32 1.96
C LEU A 124 -34.43 15.53 1.59
N TYR A 125 -33.88 16.50 0.86
CA TYR A 125 -34.62 17.65 0.38
C TYR A 125 -35.73 17.25 -0.61
N GLN A 126 -35.43 16.39 -1.58
CA GLN A 126 -36.44 15.89 -2.53
C GLN A 126 -37.55 15.12 -1.81
N LEU A 127 -37.21 14.27 -0.84
CA LEU A 127 -38.20 13.57 -0.01
C LEU A 127 -39.10 14.53 0.77
N LYS A 128 -38.54 15.60 1.37
CA LYS A 128 -39.33 16.64 2.05
C LYS A 128 -40.27 17.36 1.08
N LYS A 129 -39.79 17.69 -0.13
CA LYS A 129 -40.61 18.33 -1.17
C LYS A 129 -41.76 17.43 -1.63
N GLN A 130 -41.50 16.14 -1.85
CA GLN A 130 -42.53 15.16 -2.19
C GLN A 130 -43.58 15.01 -1.08
N LYS A 131 -43.14 14.88 0.19
CA LYS A 131 -44.06 14.84 1.34
C LYS A 131 -44.93 16.09 1.44
N ARG A 132 -44.37 17.28 1.21
CA ARG A 132 -45.15 18.53 1.18
C ARG A 132 -46.19 18.54 0.06
N LYS A 133 -45.81 18.09 -1.14
CA LYS A 133 -46.75 17.95 -2.28
C LYS A 133 -47.87 16.96 -1.98
N ALA A 134 -47.57 15.81 -1.37
CA ALA A 134 -48.56 14.81 -0.99
C ALA A 134 -49.57 15.35 0.04
N LYS A 135 -49.09 16.09 1.06
CA LYS A 135 -49.96 16.77 2.03
C LYS A 135 -50.92 17.77 1.40
N HIS A 136 -50.48 18.51 0.38
CA HIS A 136 -51.32 19.49 -0.32
C HIS A 136 -52.33 18.88 -1.28
N ARG A 137 -52.12 17.65 -1.74
CA ARG A 137 -53.03 17.01 -2.70
C ARG A 137 -54.30 16.44 -2.06
N GLY A 138 -54.38 16.41 -0.73
CA GLY A 138 -55.55 15.93 0.01
C GLY A 138 -55.76 14.43 -0.17
N HIS A 139 -56.30 13.80 0.85
CA HIS A 139 -57.17 12.64 0.67
C HIS A 139 -58.59 13.11 0.95
#